data_AF-A0A816GZY3-F1
#
_entry.id   AF-A0A816GZY3-F1
#
_cell.length_a   1.000
_cell.length_b   1.000
_cell.length_c   1.000
_cell.angle_alpha   90.00
_cell.angle_beta   90.00
_cell.angle_gamma   90.00
#
_symmetry.space_group_name_H-M   'P 1'
#
loop_
_entity.id
_entity.type
_entity.pdbx_description
1 polymer ?
#
loop_
_entity_poly.entity_id
_entity_poly.type
_entity_poly.pdbx_seq_one_letter_code
_entity_poly.pdbx_strand_id
1 'polypeptide(L)'
;SISFVIVGAEDHHLHFRHLIVRQILNGNYEQYGLQLSGDRYVQQTHMERDGTFSTEKEIFAAADVFKCTITIYQTDQQRWLNFKP
;
A
#
# COMPACT_ATOMS: atom_id res chain seq x y z
N SER A 1 11.03 3.62 -1.63
CA SER A 1 10.25 2.40 -1.93
C SER A 1 10.20 1.48 -0.71
N ILE A 2 9.07 0.80 -0.45
CA ILE A 2 8.90 -0.12 0.70
C ILE A 2 9.83 -1.33 0.59
N SER A 3 10.02 -1.90 -0.61
CA SER A 3 10.89 -3.07 -0.81
C SER A 3 12.33 -2.79 -0.36
N PHE A 4 12.86 -1.63 -0.75
CA PHE A 4 14.20 -1.20 -0.32
C PHE A 4 14.32 -1.06 1.21
N VAL A 5 13.30 -0.54 1.89
CA VAL A 5 13.32 -0.40 3.35
C VAL A 5 13.33 -1.77 4.05
N ILE A 6 12.60 -2.75 3.52
CA ILE A 6 12.47 -4.07 4.14
C ILE A 6 13.65 -4.98 3.82
N VAL A 7 14.09 -5.03 2.56
CA VAL A 7 15.08 -6.03 2.09
C VAL A 7 16.35 -5.41 1.49
N GLY A 8 16.48 -4.08 1.46
CA GLY A 8 17.65 -3.40 0.90
C GLY A 8 17.73 -3.40 -0.63
N ALA A 9 16.71 -3.92 -1.33
CA ALA A 9 16.68 -4.03 -2.78
C ALA A 9 15.30 -3.64 -3.34
N GLU A 10 15.30 -2.91 -4.46
CA GLU A 10 14.05 -2.45 -5.06
C GLU A 10 13.38 -3.53 -5.92
N ASP A 11 14.14 -4.51 -6.42
CA ASP A 11 13.72 -5.59 -7.34
C ASP A 11 12.52 -6.41 -6.85
N HIS A 12 12.28 -6.43 -5.54
CA HIS A 12 11.17 -7.16 -4.92
C HIS A 12 9.85 -6.36 -4.87
N HIS A 13 9.78 -5.16 -5.44
CA HIS A 13 8.59 -4.29 -5.36
C HIS A 13 7.30 -4.98 -5.87
N LEU A 14 7.37 -5.79 -6.93
CA LEU A 14 6.21 -6.55 -7.43
C LEU A 14 5.74 -7.63 -6.45
N HIS A 15 6.67 -8.30 -5.77
CA HIS A 15 6.32 -9.29 -4.76
C HIS A 15 5.54 -8.66 -3.61
N PHE A 16 6.04 -7.54 -3.06
CA PHE A 16 5.35 -6.81 -1.99
C PHE A 16 4.02 -6.22 -2.45
N ARG A 17 3.95 -5.70 -3.68
CA ARG A 17 2.71 -5.22 -4.29
C ARG A 17 1.64 -6.31 -4.34
N HIS A 18 2.00 -7.53 -4.74
CA HIS A 18 1.05 -8.65 -4.74
C HIS A 18 0.57 -9.03 -3.33
N LEU A 19 1.39 -8.90 -2.29
CA LEU A 19 0.95 -9.12 -0.91
C LEU A 19 -0.09 -8.07 -0.49
N ILE A 20 0.15 -6.80 -0.82
CA ILE A 20 -0.78 -5.69 -0.52
C ILE A 20 -2.09 -5.86 -1.29
N VAL A 21 -2.04 -6.21 -2.58
CA VAL A 21 -3.24 -6.51 -3.39
C VAL A 21 -4.06 -7.63 -2.76
N ARG A 22 -3.41 -8.73 -2.34
CA ARG A 22 -4.12 -9.84 -1.67
C ARG A 22 -4.77 -9.39 -0.37
N GLN A 23 -4.12 -8.52 0.40
CA GLN A 23 -4.71 -7.96 1.61
C GLN A 23 -5.96 -7.11 1.32
N ILE A 24 -5.92 -6.29 0.27
CA ILE A 24 -7.08 -5.48 -0.14
C ILE A 24 -8.24 -6.35 -0.65
N LEU A 25 -7.93 -7.42 -1.40
CA LEU A 25 -8.94 -8.33 -1.93
C LEU A 25 -9.63 -9.16 -0.84
N ASN A 26 -8.90 -9.57 0.20
CA ASN A 26 -9.40 -10.44 1.25
C ASN A 26 -9.85 -9.70 2.51
N GLY A 27 -9.47 -8.42 2.66
CA GLY A 27 -9.70 -7.62 3.85
C GLY A 27 -10.99 -6.80 3.79
N ASN A 28 -11.25 -6.07 4.88
CA ASN A 28 -12.33 -5.09 4.92
C ASN A 28 -11.86 -3.80 4.20
N TYR A 29 -12.17 -3.67 2.91
CA TYR A 29 -11.71 -2.56 2.08
C TYR A 29 -12.06 -1.17 2.64
N GLU A 30 -13.16 -1.05 3.39
CA GLU A 30 -13.58 0.21 4.02
C GLU A 30 -12.57 0.72 5.04
N GLN A 31 -11.84 -0.20 5.71
CA GLN A 31 -10.81 0.15 6.69
C GLN A 31 -9.66 0.95 6.06
N TYR A 32 -9.42 0.74 4.76
CA TYR A 32 -8.40 1.45 3.99
C TYR A 32 -8.94 2.73 3.34
N GLY A 33 -10.15 3.17 3.69
CA GLY A 33 -10.80 4.33 3.07
C GLY A 33 -11.20 4.10 1.61
N LEU A 34 -11.41 2.84 1.21
CA LEU A 34 -11.90 2.49 -0.12
C LEU A 34 -13.43 2.65 -0.16
N GLN A 35 -13.92 3.41 -1.14
CA GLN A 35 -15.35 3.57 -1.41
C GLN A 35 -15.93 2.43 -2.26
N LEU A 36 -15.05 1.62 -2.83
CA LEU A 36 -15.36 0.50 -3.69
C LEU A 36 -14.82 -0.77 -3.05
N SER A 37 -15.47 -1.89 -3.36
CA SER A 37 -14.96 -3.21 -2.99
C SER A 37 -13.55 -3.43 -3.51
N GLY A 38 -12.76 -4.24 -2.81
CA GLY A 38 -11.34 -4.45 -3.12
C GLY A 38 -11.12 -4.93 -4.57
N ASP A 39 -11.99 -5.79 -5.10
CA ASP A 39 -11.95 -6.27 -6.48
C ASP A 39 -12.13 -5.14 -7.50
N ARG A 40 -13.13 -4.27 -7.29
CA ARG A 40 -13.36 -3.11 -8.16
C ARG A 40 -12.24 -2.10 -8.06
N TYR A 41 -11.71 -1.89 -6.86
CA TYR A 41 -10.58 -0.99 -6.65
C TYR A 41 -9.35 -1.45 -7.43
N VAL A 42 -8.95 -2.72 -7.29
CA VAL A 42 -7.81 -3.31 -8.00
C VAL A 42 -8.01 -3.24 -9.51
N GLN A 43 -9.21 -3.57 -10.01
CA GLN A 43 -9.53 -3.48 -11.43
C GLN A 43 -9.41 -2.06 -12.00
N GLN A 44 -9.81 -1.04 -11.23
CA GLN A 44 -9.77 0.36 -11.68
C GLN A 44 -8.37 0.96 -11.63
N THR A 45 -7.61 0.66 -10.57
CA THR A 45 -6.30 1.28 -10.36
C THR A 45 -5.18 0.56 -11.06
N HIS A 46 -5.37 -0.71 -11.43
CA HIS A 46 -4.31 -1.58 -11.92
C HIS A 46 -3.10 -1.60 -10.97
N MET A 47 -3.38 -1.51 -9.66
CA MET A 47 -2.35 -1.44 -8.63
C MET A 47 -1.49 -2.70 -8.53
N GLU A 48 -1.86 -3.80 -9.18
CA GLU A 48 -1.06 -5.01 -9.31
C GLU A 48 0.08 -4.87 -10.32
N ARG A 49 0.00 -3.92 -11.25
CA ARG A 49 0.94 -3.77 -12.36
C ARG A 49 2.18 -2.97 -11.95
N ASP A 50 3.28 -3.25 -12.65
CA ASP A 50 4.46 -2.40 -12.59
C ASP A 50 4.16 -1.01 -13.20
N GLY A 51 4.84 0.02 -12.70
CA GLY A 51 4.67 1.40 -13.14
C GLY A 51 3.44 2.13 -12.57
N THR A 52 2.55 1.45 -11.82
CA THR A 52 1.41 2.09 -11.17
C THR A 52 1.82 2.75 -9.85
N PHE A 53 1.62 4.06 -9.70
CA PHE A 53 1.88 4.75 -8.44
C PHE A 53 0.89 4.37 -7.35
N SER A 54 1.40 4.09 -6.14
CA SER A 54 0.61 3.84 -4.94
C SER A 54 0.11 5.14 -4.32
N THR A 55 -1.01 5.06 -3.62
CA THR A 55 -1.59 6.14 -2.81
C THR A 55 -1.51 5.80 -1.32
N GLU A 56 -2.00 6.69 -0.47
CA GLU A 56 -2.13 6.47 0.98
C GLU A 56 -2.90 5.18 1.33
N LYS A 57 -3.84 4.76 0.48
CA LYS A 57 -4.65 3.55 0.66
C LYS A 57 -3.81 2.29 0.64
N GLU A 58 -2.92 2.17 -0.34
CA GLU A 58 -1.98 1.06 -0.44
C GLU A 58 -0.95 1.07 0.68
N ILE A 59 -0.55 2.25 1.14
CA ILE A 59 0.38 2.38 2.26
C ILE A 59 -0.27 1.91 3.56
N PHE A 60 -1.55 2.24 3.78
CA PHE A 60 -2.30 1.70 4.92
C PHE A 60 -2.40 0.17 4.82
N ALA A 61 -2.84 -0.37 3.69
CA ALA A 61 -2.88 -1.82 3.50
C ALA A 61 -1.50 -2.49 3.69
N ALA A 62 -0.40 -1.82 3.32
CA ALA A 62 0.95 -2.30 3.59
C ALA A 62 1.28 -2.36 5.10
N ALA A 63 0.87 -1.36 5.88
CA ALA A 63 1.06 -1.35 7.34
C ALA A 63 0.40 -2.58 7.99
N ASP A 64 -0.80 -2.95 7.53
CA ASP A 64 -1.50 -4.16 7.96
C ASP A 64 -0.78 -5.45 7.57
N VAL A 65 -0.25 -5.53 6.34
CA VAL A 65 0.48 -6.70 5.82
C VAL A 65 1.73 -6.96 6.65
N PHE A 66 2.51 -5.92 6.91
CA PHE A 66 3.80 -6.04 7.61
C PHE A 66 3.69 -5.93 9.13
N LYS A 67 2.49 -5.67 9.66
CA LYS A 67 2.23 -5.49 11.09
C LYS A 67 3.16 -4.46 11.73
N CYS A 68 3.42 -3.37 11.01
CA CYS A 68 4.27 -2.29 11.46
C CYS A 68 3.66 -0.93 11.13
N THR A 69 4.05 0.10 11.90
CA THR A 69 3.69 1.47 11.54
C THR A 69 4.58 1.93 10.40
N ILE A 70 3.96 2.40 9.31
CA ILE A 70 4.67 3.05 8.21
C ILE A 70 4.56 4.56 8.39
N THR A 71 5.69 5.23 8.50
CA THR A 71 5.78 6.68 8.68
C THR A 71 6.36 7.32 7.42
N ILE A 72 5.64 8.26 6.83
CA ILE A 72 6.04 8.95 5.59
C ILE A 72 6.10 10.45 5.85
N TYR A 73 7.19 11.08 5.41
CA TYR A 73 7.30 12.53 5.39
C TYR A 73 6.71 13.07 4.07
N GLN A 74 5.61 13.83 4.18
CA GLN A 74 4.98 14.53 3.07
C GLN A 74 5.67 15.88 2.89
N THR A 75 6.44 16.04 1.81
CA THR A 75 7.30 17.22 1.60
C THR A 75 6.53 18.47 1.21
N ASP A 76 5.43 18.33 0.48
CA ASP A 76 4.53 19.41 0.05
C ASP A 76 3.81 20.06 1.24
N GLN A 77 3.39 19.26 2.22
CA GLN A 77 2.66 19.70 3.40
C GLN A 77 3.55 19.79 4.65
N GLN A 78 4.84 19.49 4.52
CA GLN A 78 5.84 19.48 5.60
C GLN A 78 5.35 18.76 6.87
N ARG A 79 4.73 17.58 6.69
CA ARG A 79 4.13 16.82 7.80
C ARG A 79 4.46 15.34 7.74
N TRP A 80 4.40 14.70 8.90
CA TRP A 80 4.51 13.25 9.03
C TRP A 80 3.13 12.60 8.97
N LEU A 81 2.98 11.63 8.08
CA LEU A 81 1.85 10.72 8.01
C LEU A 81 2.23 9.41 8.71
N ASN A 82 1.31 8.87 9.51
CA ASN A 82 1.52 7.62 10.23
C ASN A 82 0.38 6.65 9.89
N PHE A 83 0.74 5.53 9.28
CA PHE A 83 -0.17 4.45 8.91
C PHE A 83 0.06 3.28 9.88
N LYS A 84 -0.94 2.97 10.69
CA LYS A 84 -0.87 1.92 11.72
C LYS A 84 -1.57 0.65 11.24
N PRO A 85 -1.18 -0.55 11.74
CA PRO A 85 -1.86 -1.82 11.43
C PRO A 85 -3.26 -1.95 12.04
#